data_AF-J4HUH8-F1
#
_entry.id   AF-J4HUH8-F1
#
_cell.length_a   1.000
_cell.length_b   1.000
_cell.length_c   1.000
_cell.angle_alpha   90.00
_cell.angle_beta   90.00
_cell.angle_gamma   90.00
#
_symmetry.space_group_name_H-M   'P 1'
#
loop_
_entity.id
_entity.type
_entity.pdbx_description
1 polymer ?
#
loop_
_entity_poly.entity_id
_entity_poly.type
_entity_poly.pdbx_seq_one_letter_code
_entity_poly.pdbx_strand_id
1 'polypeptide(L)'
;MGRQNNSSTNGRGSNNVRGTNNRPGTPSAQQPSLLSTPPKSTPANNESASKMLPTPISRGTSQSDADRTAREGAVSAPAGGPDLKPIEDLLGCMKSTLSVLGATFDSLSAQTVKVTELVPTIGALHQIEGVRAQFDEQKKVQEERMQAVKEQIADEMKNLVRTRLKDQVGVIVRAVVKREVASRVQKQLQLHIPGTLKEELEEYKRHVIEVKRSLHNAEAKRHNALIRSASLDEPLHPLLRPLEQVQGSRPAYDLEPPTASRSFPRDIEMLIKSPHNVVKELLRDYGLVEPTKRKGETQHGSREEDINRFMSFIGVGFQLVPSSPTQGGQWQPQSPLLTRVQYPQ
;
A
#
# COMPACT_ATOMS: atom_id res chain seq x y z
N MET A 1 67.61 -14.49 42.83
CA MET A 1 66.77 -14.32 41.62
C MET A 1 65.97 -15.62 41.47
N GLY A 2 64.73 -15.78 41.94
CA GLY A 2 63.52 -14.96 41.76
C GLY A 2 62.74 -15.58 40.58
N ARG A 3 61.50 -16.08 40.68
CA ARG A 3 60.45 -16.12 41.70
C ARG A 3 59.60 -17.39 41.46
N GLN A 4 59.17 -18.01 42.55
CA GLN A 4 58.06 -18.96 42.61
C GLN A 4 56.74 -18.21 42.35
N ASN A 5 55.74 -18.85 41.75
CA ASN A 5 54.34 -18.46 41.89
C ASN A 5 53.44 -19.71 41.80
N ASN A 6 53.07 -20.21 42.98
CA ASN A 6 51.86 -20.97 43.23
C ASN A 6 50.67 -20.00 43.25
N SER A 7 49.56 -20.36 42.61
CA SER A 7 48.26 -19.83 42.97
C SER A 7 47.17 -20.85 42.67
N SER A 8 46.89 -21.66 43.68
CA SER A 8 45.58 -22.29 43.91
C SER A 8 44.56 -21.19 44.20
N THR A 9 43.43 -21.21 43.51
CA THR A 9 42.16 -20.69 44.06
C THR A 9 41.00 -21.54 43.57
N ASN A 10 40.53 -22.39 44.49
CA ASN A 10 39.22 -23.01 44.48
C ASN A 10 38.15 -21.92 44.47
N GLY A 11 37.31 -21.89 43.43
CA GLY A 11 36.10 -21.07 43.35
C GLY A 11 34.90 -21.95 43.04
N ARG A 12 34.44 -22.71 44.04
CA ARG A 12 33.23 -23.54 43.97
C ARG A 12 32.01 -22.62 44.10
N GLY A 13 31.63 -22.00 42.99
CA GLY A 13 30.40 -21.20 42.88
C GLY A 13 29.20 -22.09 42.59
N SER A 14 28.48 -22.49 43.63
CA SER A 14 27.16 -23.12 43.53
C SER A 14 26.13 -22.07 43.09
N ASN A 15 25.89 -21.95 41.79
CA ASN A 15 24.73 -21.22 41.26
C ASN A 15 23.55 -22.17 41.12
N ASN A 16 22.68 -22.11 42.12
CA ASN A 16 21.39 -22.75 42.17
C ASN A 16 20.42 -21.98 41.25
N VAL A 17 20.40 -22.28 39.96
CA VAL A 17 19.41 -21.73 39.02
C VAL A 17 18.13 -22.55 39.15
N ARG A 18 17.24 -22.05 40.00
CA ARG A 18 15.85 -22.49 40.13
C ARG A 18 15.14 -22.22 38.79
N GLY A 19 14.90 -23.28 38.04
CA GLY A 19 14.16 -23.25 36.78
C GLY A 19 12.72 -22.76 37.01
N THR A 20 12.44 -21.53 36.60
CA THR A 20 11.08 -21.10 36.27
C THR A 20 10.73 -21.68 34.91
N ASN A 21 9.88 -22.70 34.92
CA ASN A 21 9.20 -23.26 33.75
C ASN A 21 8.36 -22.16 33.06
N ASN A 22 8.98 -21.38 32.18
CA ASN A 22 8.27 -20.60 31.17
C ASN A 22 8.08 -21.48 29.94
N ARG A 23 6.93 -22.14 29.93
CA ARG A 23 6.36 -22.87 28.80
C ARG A 23 6.15 -21.88 27.65
N PRO A 24 6.69 -22.10 26.43
CA PRO A 24 6.35 -21.28 25.28
C PRO A 24 4.89 -21.56 24.93
N GLY A 25 4.05 -20.53 25.12
CA GLY A 25 2.69 -20.53 24.63
C GLY A 25 2.71 -20.74 23.12
N THR A 26 2.06 -21.80 22.70
CA THR A 26 1.56 -21.99 21.33
C THR A 26 0.86 -20.72 20.86
N PRO A 27 1.24 -20.13 19.72
CA PRO A 27 0.43 -19.09 19.11
C PRO A 27 -0.88 -19.74 18.66
N SER A 28 -1.94 -19.43 19.40
CA SER A 28 -3.31 -19.74 19.02
C SER A 28 -3.55 -19.14 17.64
N ALA A 29 -3.85 -19.99 16.66
CA ALA A 29 -4.33 -19.60 15.35
C ALA A 29 -5.66 -18.86 15.54
N GLN A 30 -5.58 -17.53 15.67
CA GLN A 30 -6.72 -16.65 15.46
C GLN A 30 -7.06 -16.73 13.96
N GLN A 31 -8.22 -17.32 13.70
CA GLN A 31 -8.94 -17.15 12.45
C GLN A 31 -8.98 -15.66 12.08
N PRO A 32 -8.79 -15.29 10.79
CA PRO A 32 -9.02 -13.94 10.34
C PRO A 32 -10.51 -13.61 10.45
N SER A 33 -10.89 -12.92 11.52
CA SER A 33 -12.16 -12.21 11.57
C SER A 33 -12.13 -11.15 10.47
N LEU A 34 -13.09 -11.24 9.56
CA LEU A 34 -13.34 -10.27 8.50
C LEU A 34 -13.44 -8.87 9.13
N LEU A 35 -12.42 -8.06 8.88
CA LEU A 35 -12.36 -6.67 9.31
C LEU A 35 -13.36 -5.88 8.46
N SER A 36 -14.54 -5.67 9.04
CA SER A 36 -15.51 -4.69 8.58
C SER A 36 -14.82 -3.33 8.44
N THR A 37 -14.77 -2.84 7.21
CA THR A 37 -14.35 -1.48 6.88
C THR A 37 -15.31 -0.48 7.56
N PRO A 38 -14.79 0.56 8.23
CA PRO A 38 -15.64 1.62 8.77
C PRO A 38 -16.25 2.47 7.64
N PRO A 39 -17.51 2.92 7.78
CA PRO A 39 -18.09 3.88 6.85
C PRO A 39 -17.35 5.21 6.98
N LYS A 40 -16.90 5.73 5.83
CA LYS A 40 -16.30 7.05 5.70
C LYS A 40 -17.37 8.10 5.96
N SER A 41 -17.38 8.61 7.20
CA SER A 41 -18.18 9.76 7.61
C SER A 41 -17.70 11.01 6.87
N THR A 42 -18.49 11.45 5.90
CA THR A 42 -18.36 12.76 5.26
C THR A 42 -18.85 13.82 6.24
N PRO A 43 -18.09 14.89 6.54
CA PRO A 43 -18.64 16.00 7.29
C PRO A 43 -19.66 16.74 6.41
N ALA A 44 -20.88 16.83 6.95
CA ALA A 44 -21.91 17.73 6.49
C ALA A 44 -21.36 19.16 6.50
N ASN A 45 -21.29 19.79 5.33
CA ASN A 45 -21.18 21.24 5.25
C ASN A 45 -22.56 21.78 4.85
N ASN A 46 -23.23 22.30 5.86
CA ASN A 46 -24.26 23.32 5.73
C ASN A 46 -23.67 24.48 4.93
N GLU A 47 -24.31 24.87 3.83
CA GLU A 47 -24.56 26.28 3.55
C GLU A 47 -25.61 26.43 2.46
N SER A 48 -26.85 26.61 2.95
CA SER A 48 -27.75 27.69 2.56
C SER A 48 -27.84 28.03 1.08
N ALA A 49 -28.89 27.48 0.47
CA ALA A 49 -29.67 28.17 -0.53
C ALA A 49 -30.06 29.58 -0.05
N SER A 50 -29.82 30.60 -0.88
CA SER A 50 -30.70 31.77 -0.98
C SER A 50 -30.43 32.57 -2.25
N LYS A 51 -31.49 32.66 -3.06
CA LYS A 51 -32.00 33.86 -3.76
C LYS A 51 -31.05 34.54 -4.75
N MET A 52 -31.25 34.36 -6.05
CA MET A 52 -32.19 35.17 -6.86
C MET A 52 -32.21 36.65 -6.47
N LEU A 53 -31.70 37.52 -7.34
CA LEU A 53 -32.42 38.66 -7.95
C LEU A 53 -31.51 39.36 -8.99
N PRO A 54 -32.09 40.17 -9.90
CA PRO A 54 -31.54 40.52 -11.20
C PRO A 54 -30.86 41.90 -11.22
N THR A 55 -30.28 42.18 -12.39
CA THR A 55 -29.95 43.46 -13.04
C THR A 55 -30.59 44.73 -12.45
N PRO A 56 -29.95 45.89 -12.67
CA PRO A 56 -30.66 46.87 -13.52
C PRO A 56 -29.81 47.53 -14.61
N ILE A 57 -30.49 47.68 -15.74
CA ILE A 57 -30.26 48.62 -16.83
C ILE A 57 -30.96 49.93 -16.45
N SER A 58 -30.31 51.08 -16.67
CA SER A 58 -30.90 52.42 -16.89
C SER A 58 -29.78 53.28 -17.54
N ARG A 59 -29.86 53.92 -18.71
CA ARG A 59 -30.90 54.56 -19.53
C ARG A 59 -31.58 55.78 -18.89
N GLY A 60 -31.28 56.95 -19.48
CA GLY A 60 -31.87 58.29 -19.34
C GLY A 60 -30.81 59.27 -19.84
N THR A 61 -30.87 59.96 -21.00
CA THR A 61 -31.94 60.60 -21.78
C THR A 61 -32.60 61.77 -21.06
N SER A 62 -32.62 62.92 -21.76
CA SER A 62 -33.34 64.17 -21.49
C SER A 62 -32.62 65.13 -20.52
N GLN A 63 -32.63 66.46 -20.68
CA GLN A 63 -33.39 67.38 -21.54
C GLN A 63 -32.83 68.80 -21.32
N SER A 64 -32.98 69.66 -22.36
CA SER A 64 -33.32 71.11 -22.36
C SER A 64 -32.52 72.08 -21.45
N ASP A 65 -32.21 73.34 -21.77
CA ASP A 65 -32.91 74.45 -22.45
C ASP A 65 -31.80 75.43 -22.96
N ALA A 66 -31.80 76.13 -24.11
CA ALA A 66 -32.79 76.91 -24.85
C ALA A 66 -33.36 78.14 -24.11
N ASP A 67 -32.70 79.32 -24.23
CA ASP A 67 -33.33 80.64 -24.54
C ASP A 67 -32.27 81.76 -24.47
N ARG A 68 -31.97 82.50 -25.55
CA ARG A 68 -32.63 83.71 -26.13
C ARG A 68 -32.61 84.95 -25.24
N THR A 69 -31.98 86.02 -25.76
CA THR A 69 -32.53 87.38 -26.05
C THR A 69 -31.33 88.34 -26.24
N ALA A 70 -30.93 88.76 -27.45
CA ALA A 70 -31.54 89.71 -28.39
C ALA A 70 -31.88 91.09 -27.79
N ARG A 71 -31.37 92.18 -28.43
CA ARG A 71 -32.10 93.43 -28.83
C ARG A 71 -31.22 94.70 -28.67
N GLU A 72 -30.73 95.26 -29.78
CA GLU A 72 -31.19 96.47 -30.52
C GLU A 72 -31.16 97.80 -29.76
N GLY A 73 -30.71 98.86 -30.44
CA GLY A 73 -31.19 100.22 -30.16
C GLY A 73 -30.20 101.34 -30.49
N ALA A 74 -30.42 102.00 -31.62
CA ALA A 74 -29.66 103.14 -32.11
C ALA A 74 -30.37 104.50 -31.82
N VAL A 75 -29.64 105.58 -32.11
CA VAL A 75 -30.08 106.96 -32.47
C VAL A 75 -30.51 107.92 -31.33
N SER A 76 -29.78 109.04 -31.17
CA SER A 76 -30.21 110.41 -31.53
C SER A 76 -29.61 111.53 -30.66
N ALA A 77 -29.14 112.61 -31.30
CA ALA A 77 -28.97 113.98 -30.75
C ALA A 77 -30.36 114.70 -30.69
N PRO A 78 -30.55 116.02 -30.35
CA PRO A 78 -29.64 117.12 -29.94
C PRO A 78 -30.18 118.09 -28.80
N ALA A 79 -29.38 119.14 -28.50
CA ALA A 79 -29.73 120.54 -28.14
C ALA A 79 -30.34 120.98 -26.76
N GLY A 80 -29.65 121.94 -26.10
CA GLY A 80 -30.29 123.21 -25.65
C GLY A 80 -30.18 123.70 -24.19
N GLY A 81 -29.16 124.53 -23.88
CA GLY A 81 -29.20 125.75 -23.02
C GLY A 81 -29.55 125.67 -21.50
N PRO A 82 -29.46 126.78 -20.73
CA PRO A 82 -28.23 127.18 -20.04
C PRO A 82 -28.36 127.40 -18.50
N ASP A 83 -27.19 127.44 -17.84
CA ASP A 83 -26.88 128.23 -16.63
C ASP A 83 -27.38 127.77 -15.23
N LEU A 84 -27.02 126.55 -14.83
CA LEU A 84 -26.84 126.15 -13.41
C LEU A 84 -25.52 125.36 -13.18
N LYS A 85 -24.52 125.56 -14.06
CA LYS A 85 -23.30 124.74 -14.18
C LYS A 85 -22.52 124.46 -12.88
N PRO A 86 -22.31 125.40 -11.94
CA PRO A 86 -21.50 125.10 -10.75
C PRO A 86 -22.22 124.19 -9.75
N ILE A 87 -23.55 124.29 -9.63
CA ILE A 87 -24.35 123.48 -8.70
C ILE A 87 -24.65 122.12 -9.32
N GLU A 88 -24.88 122.06 -10.63
CA GLU A 88 -25.10 120.82 -11.37
C GLU A 88 -23.80 120.03 -11.54
N ASP A 89 -22.64 120.68 -11.68
CA ASP A 89 -21.34 120.02 -11.64
C ASP A 89 -21.02 119.48 -10.24
N LEU A 90 -21.38 120.20 -9.16
CA LEU A 90 -21.19 119.70 -7.80
C LEU A 90 -22.17 118.57 -7.46
N LEU A 91 -23.46 118.73 -7.79
CA LEU A 91 -24.49 117.72 -7.57
C LEU A 91 -24.27 116.52 -8.49
N GLY A 92 -23.79 116.76 -9.71
CA GLY A 92 -23.33 115.75 -10.66
C GLY A 92 -22.08 115.03 -10.16
N CYS A 93 -21.14 115.74 -9.54
CA CYS A 93 -19.97 115.15 -8.88
C CYS A 93 -20.37 114.32 -7.64
N MET A 94 -21.31 114.82 -6.82
CA MET A 94 -21.86 114.08 -5.66
C MET A 94 -22.67 112.86 -6.09
N LYS A 95 -23.45 112.97 -7.17
CA LYS A 95 -24.22 111.83 -7.74
C LYS A 95 -23.31 110.84 -8.44
N SER A 96 -22.25 111.29 -9.10
CA SER A 96 -21.20 110.46 -9.69
C SER A 96 -20.44 109.71 -8.60
N THR A 97 -20.01 110.39 -7.54
CA THR A 97 -19.34 109.75 -6.40
C THR A 97 -20.27 108.80 -5.65
N LEU A 98 -21.54 109.12 -5.47
CA LEU A 98 -22.54 108.18 -4.91
C LEU A 98 -22.81 106.98 -5.82
N SER A 99 -22.84 107.18 -7.14
CA SER A 99 -22.99 106.10 -8.12
C SER A 99 -21.76 105.18 -8.13
N VAL A 100 -20.56 105.76 -8.07
CA VAL A 100 -19.30 105.02 -7.91
C VAL A 100 -19.29 104.29 -6.56
N LEU A 101 -19.72 104.92 -5.47
CA LEU A 101 -19.82 104.24 -4.17
C LEU A 101 -20.83 103.09 -4.22
N GLY A 102 -21.99 103.28 -4.84
CA GLY A 102 -23.00 102.24 -5.05
C GLY A 102 -22.43 101.07 -5.85
N ALA A 103 -21.77 101.36 -6.98
CA ALA A 103 -21.09 100.33 -7.78
C ALA A 103 -19.96 99.63 -7.02
N THR A 104 -19.22 100.33 -6.15
CA THR A 104 -18.23 99.69 -5.27
C THR A 104 -18.89 98.80 -4.23
N PHE A 105 -20.01 99.23 -3.63
CA PHE A 105 -20.77 98.41 -2.68
C PHE A 105 -21.39 97.18 -3.35
N ASP A 106 -21.90 97.30 -4.58
CA ASP A 106 -22.41 96.18 -5.36
C ASP A 106 -21.29 95.22 -5.78
N SER A 107 -20.11 95.73 -6.12
CA SER A 107 -18.93 94.90 -6.38
C SER A 107 -18.46 94.18 -5.10
N LEU A 108 -18.46 94.87 -3.96
CA LEU A 108 -18.10 94.29 -2.66
C LEU A 108 -19.13 93.25 -2.20
N SER A 109 -20.42 93.49 -2.46
CA SER A 109 -21.50 92.53 -2.15
C SER A 109 -21.41 91.31 -3.06
N ALA A 110 -21.18 91.49 -4.36
CA ALA A 110 -20.95 90.39 -5.31
C ALA A 110 -19.68 89.58 -4.96
N GLN A 111 -18.62 90.24 -4.49
CA GLN A 111 -17.43 89.56 -3.97
C GLN A 111 -17.72 88.82 -2.67
N THR A 112 -18.52 89.41 -1.77
CA THR A 112 -18.93 88.75 -0.52
C THR A 112 -19.71 87.48 -0.81
N VAL A 113 -20.65 87.50 -1.77
CA VAL A 113 -21.38 86.30 -2.20
C VAL A 113 -20.42 85.21 -2.70
N LYS A 114 -19.42 85.57 -3.53
CA LYS A 114 -18.40 84.62 -4.00
C LYS A 114 -17.53 84.07 -2.85
N VAL A 115 -17.19 84.90 -1.87
CA VAL A 115 -16.46 84.46 -0.68
C VAL A 115 -17.32 83.53 0.18
N THR A 116 -18.62 83.78 0.30
CA THR A 116 -19.53 82.87 1.00
C THR A 116 -19.71 81.54 0.28
N GLU A 117 -19.63 81.49 -1.05
CA GLU A 117 -19.57 80.24 -1.82
C GLU A 117 -18.24 79.48 -1.65
N LEU A 118 -17.14 80.18 -1.35
CA LEU A 118 -15.83 79.57 -1.06
C LEU A 118 -15.77 78.87 0.31
N VAL A 119 -16.59 79.29 1.29
CA VAL A 119 -16.57 78.67 2.63
C VAL A 119 -16.93 77.17 2.60
N PRO A 120 -18.02 76.75 1.90
CA PRO A 120 -18.30 75.32 1.70
C PRO A 120 -17.20 74.55 0.97
N THR A 121 -16.51 75.18 0.01
CA THR A 121 -15.44 74.50 -0.75
C THR A 121 -14.18 74.28 0.08
N ILE A 122 -13.82 75.24 0.94
CA ILE A 122 -12.73 75.08 1.92
C ILE A 122 -13.07 73.96 2.91
N GLY A 123 -14.31 73.91 3.40
CA GLY A 123 -14.78 72.82 4.25
C GLY A 123 -14.68 71.44 3.59
N ALA A 124 -15.05 71.35 2.31
CA ALA A 124 -14.93 70.12 1.53
C ALA A 124 -13.45 69.70 1.32
N LEU A 125 -12.55 70.64 1.10
CA LEU A 125 -11.11 70.35 0.99
C LEU A 125 -10.55 69.73 2.27
N HIS A 126 -10.90 70.30 3.43
CA HIS A 126 -10.45 69.75 4.71
C HIS A 126 -11.01 68.34 4.96
N GLN A 127 -12.24 68.08 4.55
CA GLN A 127 -12.82 66.72 4.61
C GLN A 127 -12.09 65.75 3.67
N ILE A 128 -11.72 66.17 2.46
CA ILE A 128 -10.95 65.36 1.51
C ILE A 128 -9.58 65.02 2.09
N GLU A 129 -8.90 65.99 2.71
CA GLU A 129 -7.61 65.77 3.39
C GLU A 129 -7.75 64.78 4.53
N GLY A 130 -8.80 64.90 5.34
CA GLY A 130 -9.10 63.94 6.41
C GLY A 130 -9.34 62.53 5.91
N VAL A 131 -10.12 62.36 4.84
CA VAL A 131 -10.39 61.05 4.22
C VAL A 131 -9.12 60.46 3.62
N ARG A 132 -8.26 61.27 2.98
CA ARG A 132 -6.97 60.82 2.45
C ARG A 132 -6.04 60.31 3.56
N ALA A 133 -5.92 61.06 4.66
CA ALA A 133 -5.11 60.65 5.79
C ALA A 133 -5.59 59.33 6.41
N GLN A 134 -6.91 59.16 6.55
CA GLN A 134 -7.50 57.89 7.02
C GLN A 134 -7.23 56.74 6.05
N PHE A 135 -7.32 56.99 4.74
CA PHE A 135 -7.05 55.98 3.72
C PHE A 135 -5.58 55.54 3.74
N ASP A 136 -4.65 56.48 3.87
CA ASP A 136 -3.22 56.18 3.94
C ASP A 136 -2.87 55.39 5.21
N GLU A 137 -3.48 55.73 6.36
CA GLU A 137 -3.32 54.95 7.60
C GLU A 137 -3.88 53.53 7.44
N GLN A 138 -5.08 53.38 6.87
CA GLN A 138 -5.65 52.06 6.61
C GLN A 138 -4.78 51.24 5.65
N LYS A 139 -4.23 51.87 4.61
CA LYS A 139 -3.33 51.22 3.66
C LYS A 139 -2.07 50.72 4.34
N LYS A 140 -1.46 51.53 5.21
CA LYS A 140 -0.30 51.14 6.00
C LYS A 140 -0.60 49.94 6.90
N VAL A 141 -1.72 49.96 7.62
CA VAL A 141 -2.15 48.83 8.47
C VAL A 141 -2.42 47.58 7.64
N GLN A 142 -3.02 47.72 6.46
CA GLN A 142 -3.24 46.58 5.55
C GLN A 142 -1.92 46.00 5.03
N GLU A 143 -0.94 46.83 4.70
CA GLU A 143 0.38 46.40 4.24
C GLU A 143 1.14 45.65 5.34
N GLU A 144 1.12 46.15 6.58
CA GLU A 144 1.69 45.48 7.74
C GLU A 144 1.03 44.11 8.00
N ARG A 145 -0.31 44.04 7.90
CA ARG A 145 -1.04 42.77 8.02
C ARG A 145 -0.69 41.80 6.89
N MET A 146 -0.63 42.29 5.66
CA MET A 146 -0.26 41.46 4.51
C MET A 146 1.17 40.94 4.65
N GLN A 147 2.09 41.74 5.20
CA GLN A 147 3.46 41.32 5.46
C GLN A 147 3.52 40.24 6.55
N ALA A 148 2.79 40.41 7.65
CA ALA A 148 2.69 39.39 8.70
C ALA A 148 2.13 38.06 8.18
N VAL A 149 1.09 38.11 7.33
CA VAL A 149 0.52 36.92 6.70
C VAL A 149 1.52 36.25 5.74
N LYS A 150 2.28 37.03 4.95
CA LYS A 150 3.34 36.49 4.09
C LYS A 150 4.41 35.76 4.89
N GLU A 151 4.84 36.32 6.02
CA GLU A 151 5.83 35.70 6.91
C GLU A 151 5.29 34.40 7.52
N GLN A 152 4.05 34.41 8.00
CA GLN A 152 3.39 33.20 8.51
C GLN A 152 3.31 32.10 7.45
N ILE A 153 2.83 32.41 6.24
CA ILE A 153 2.73 31.45 5.14
C ILE A 153 4.12 30.90 4.77
N ALA A 154 5.14 31.76 4.74
CA ALA A 154 6.50 31.33 4.44
C ALA A 154 7.03 30.33 5.48
N ASP A 155 6.75 30.55 6.76
CA ASP A 155 7.19 29.67 7.84
C ASP A 155 6.40 28.36 7.89
N GLU A 156 5.09 28.40 7.67
CA GLU A 156 4.25 27.21 7.52
C GLU A 156 4.73 26.35 6.33
N MET A 157 5.05 26.99 5.19
CA MET A 157 5.55 26.28 4.01
C MET A 157 6.92 25.65 4.27
N LYS A 158 7.85 26.36 4.93
CA LYS A 158 9.15 25.78 5.34
C LYS A 158 8.97 24.57 6.24
N ASN A 159 8.06 24.64 7.21
CA ASN A 159 7.78 23.54 8.15
C ASN A 159 7.15 22.34 7.44
N LEU A 160 6.23 22.57 6.50
CA LEU A 160 5.63 21.51 5.70
C LEU A 160 6.67 20.82 4.83
N VAL A 161 7.53 21.58 4.14
CA VAL A 161 8.61 21.05 3.30
C VAL A 161 9.59 20.25 4.16
N ARG A 162 10.03 20.80 5.30
CA ARG A 162 10.94 20.10 6.23
C ARG A 162 10.34 18.78 6.71
N THR A 163 9.07 18.77 7.09
CA THR A 163 8.38 17.57 7.58
C THR A 163 8.30 16.51 6.49
N ARG A 164 7.83 16.87 5.29
CA ARG A 164 7.72 15.93 4.17
C ARG A 164 9.08 15.39 3.72
N LEU A 165 10.10 16.23 3.65
CA LEU A 165 11.46 15.79 3.30
C LEU A 165 12.03 14.85 4.37
N LYS A 166 11.82 15.14 5.66
CA LYS A 166 12.26 14.27 6.76
C LYS A 166 11.59 12.90 6.67
N ASP A 167 10.29 12.85 6.37
CA ASP A 167 9.57 11.60 6.22
C ASP A 167 10.06 10.79 5.01
N GLN A 168 10.25 11.44 3.85
CA GLN A 168 10.78 10.80 2.65
C GLN A 168 12.20 10.28 2.85
N VAL A 169 13.10 11.09 3.43
CA VAL A 169 14.45 10.66 3.77
C VAL A 169 14.41 9.50 4.77
N GLY A 170 13.52 9.56 5.77
CA GLY A 170 13.31 8.47 6.71
C GLY A 170 12.93 7.15 6.04
N VAL A 171 12.04 7.18 5.04
CA VAL A 171 11.67 5.99 4.25
C VAL A 171 12.87 5.45 3.47
N ILE A 172 13.60 6.32 2.77
CA ILE A 172 14.76 5.93 1.95
C ILE A 172 15.87 5.34 2.83
N VAL A 173 16.22 6.01 3.94
CA VAL A 173 17.25 5.54 4.88
C VAL A 173 16.85 4.20 5.48
N ARG A 174 15.60 4.02 5.93
CA ARG A 174 15.13 2.71 6.43
C ARG A 174 15.27 1.60 5.39
N ALA A 175 14.93 1.88 4.13
CA ALA A 175 15.05 0.90 3.05
C ALA A 175 16.52 0.51 2.76
N VAL A 176 17.42 1.50 2.72
CA VAL A 176 18.86 1.29 2.51
C VAL A 176 19.46 0.52 3.69
N VAL A 177 19.18 0.92 4.92
CA VAL A 177 19.66 0.25 6.14
C VAL A 177 19.15 -1.19 6.19
N LYS A 178 17.86 -1.45 5.90
CA LYS A 178 17.31 -2.80 5.87
C LYS A 178 18.06 -3.70 4.87
N ARG A 179 18.34 -3.19 3.67
CA ARG A 179 19.08 -3.93 2.63
C ARG A 179 20.52 -4.21 3.07
N GLU A 180 21.21 -3.20 3.60
CA GLU A 180 22.61 -3.31 4.00
C GLU A 180 22.78 -4.24 5.21
N VAL A 181 21.90 -4.14 6.20
CA VAL A 181 21.89 -5.04 7.35
C VAL A 181 21.63 -6.48 6.91
N ALA A 182 20.63 -6.74 6.06
CA ALA A 182 20.37 -8.08 5.54
C ALA A 182 21.59 -8.66 4.80
N SER A 183 22.25 -7.86 3.96
CA SER A 183 23.46 -8.25 3.23
C SER A 183 24.63 -8.57 4.18
N ARG A 184 24.89 -7.72 5.19
CA ARG A 184 25.96 -7.95 6.17
C ARG A 184 25.68 -9.15 7.06
N VAL A 185 24.45 -9.31 7.54
CA VAL A 185 24.02 -10.46 8.31
C VAL A 185 24.17 -11.74 7.49
N GLN A 186 23.75 -11.75 6.22
CA GLN A 186 23.92 -12.91 5.34
C GLN A 186 25.39 -13.28 5.15
N LYS A 187 26.28 -12.29 4.92
CA LYS A 187 27.73 -12.52 4.82
C LYS A 187 28.31 -13.06 6.11
N GLN A 188 27.94 -12.50 7.25
CA GLN A 188 28.38 -12.97 8.56
C GLN A 188 27.88 -14.39 8.84
N LEU A 189 26.62 -14.71 8.53
CA LEU A 189 26.07 -16.06 8.65
C LEU A 189 26.80 -17.05 7.72
N GLN A 190 27.20 -16.63 6.52
CA GLN A 190 27.99 -17.49 5.63
C GLN A 190 29.40 -17.78 6.18
N LEU A 191 30.03 -16.81 6.84
CA LEU A 191 31.35 -16.98 7.47
C LEU A 191 31.27 -17.78 8.78
N HIS A 192 30.26 -17.52 9.60
CA HIS A 192 30.12 -18.10 10.95
C HIS A 192 29.46 -19.46 10.97
N ILE A 193 28.79 -19.90 9.91
CA ILE A 193 28.23 -21.24 9.80
C ILE A 193 29.19 -22.07 8.93
N PRO A 194 30.06 -22.90 9.54
CA PRO A 194 30.97 -23.77 8.81
C PRO A 194 30.22 -24.61 7.78
N GLY A 195 30.84 -24.85 6.62
CA GLY A 195 30.27 -25.74 5.60
C GLY A 195 29.98 -27.14 6.16
N THR A 196 30.86 -27.65 7.02
CA THR A 196 30.71 -28.95 7.69
C THR A 196 29.42 -29.08 8.48
N LEU A 197 29.01 -28.04 9.22
CA LEU A 197 27.77 -28.06 9.99
C LEU A 197 26.53 -28.03 9.08
N LYS A 198 26.63 -27.38 7.92
CA LYS A 198 25.54 -27.41 6.93
C LYS A 198 25.37 -28.80 6.35
N GLU A 199 26.49 -29.43 5.95
CA GLU A 199 26.50 -30.80 5.43
C GLU A 199 25.92 -31.79 6.46
N GLU A 200 26.34 -31.69 7.73
CA GLU A 200 25.82 -32.52 8.82
C GLU A 200 24.31 -32.30 9.04
N LEU A 201 23.84 -31.05 9.03
CA LEU A 201 22.43 -30.72 9.17
C LEU A 201 21.61 -31.24 7.96
N GLU A 202 22.16 -31.20 6.76
CA GLU A 202 21.53 -31.81 5.58
C GLU A 202 21.46 -33.34 5.69
N GLU A 203 22.52 -33.98 6.18
CA GLU A 203 22.54 -35.41 6.45
C GLU A 203 21.49 -35.82 7.49
N TYR A 204 21.42 -35.13 8.63
CA TYR A 204 20.39 -35.40 9.65
C TYR A 204 18.97 -35.20 9.11
N LYS A 205 18.74 -34.16 8.29
CA LYS A 205 17.43 -33.96 7.67
C LYS A 205 17.06 -35.12 6.76
N ARG A 206 17.98 -35.58 5.91
CA ARG A 206 17.77 -36.78 5.07
C ARG A 206 17.46 -38.00 5.92
N HIS A 207 18.22 -38.20 6.99
CA HIS A 207 17.99 -39.30 7.93
C HIS A 207 16.60 -39.24 8.58
N VAL A 208 16.16 -38.07 9.04
CA VAL A 208 14.82 -37.89 9.63
C VAL A 208 13.72 -38.22 8.61
N ILE A 209 13.85 -37.78 7.36
CA ILE A 209 12.88 -38.08 6.31
C ILE A 209 12.86 -39.59 6.02
N GLU A 210 14.03 -40.23 5.96
CA GLU A 210 14.15 -41.66 5.76
C GLU A 210 13.51 -42.47 6.89
N VAL A 211 13.74 -42.08 8.15
CA VAL A 211 13.13 -42.72 9.33
C VAL A 211 11.61 -42.56 9.28
N LYS A 212 11.11 -41.34 9.01
CA LYS A 212 9.66 -41.09 8.86
C LYS A 212 9.04 -41.95 7.76
N ARG A 213 9.70 -42.01 6.60
CA ARG A 213 9.29 -42.86 5.48
C ARG A 213 9.26 -44.34 5.89
N SER A 214 10.31 -44.82 6.55
CA SER A 214 10.42 -46.21 7.01
C SER A 214 9.30 -46.57 7.99
N LEU A 215 9.03 -45.69 8.95
CA LEU A 215 7.95 -45.86 9.92
C LEU A 215 6.58 -45.90 9.23
N HIS A 216 6.29 -44.94 8.34
CA HIS A 216 5.07 -44.94 7.55
C HIS A 216 4.91 -46.23 6.72
N ASN A 217 5.99 -46.66 6.05
CA ASN A 217 5.96 -47.88 5.25
C ASN A 217 5.80 -49.14 6.10
N ALA A 218 6.38 -49.20 7.29
CA ALA A 218 6.19 -50.31 8.22
C ALA A 218 4.73 -50.39 8.70
N GLU A 219 4.12 -49.24 9.00
CA GLU A 219 2.71 -49.15 9.37
C GLU A 219 1.78 -49.54 8.21
N ALA A 220 2.04 -49.02 7.01
CA ALA A 220 1.30 -49.38 5.80
C ALA A 220 1.41 -50.88 5.49
N LYS A 221 2.62 -51.47 5.60
CA LYS A 221 2.82 -52.92 5.45
C LYS A 221 2.05 -53.72 6.49
N ARG A 222 2.07 -53.28 7.75
CA ARG A 222 1.30 -53.92 8.83
C ARG A 222 -0.19 -53.91 8.53
N HIS A 223 -0.73 -52.78 8.03
CA HIS A 223 -2.13 -52.69 7.62
C HIS A 223 -2.43 -53.63 6.45
N ASN A 224 -1.62 -53.58 5.39
CA ASN A 224 -1.81 -54.40 4.19
C ASN A 224 -1.69 -55.91 4.48
N ALA A 225 -0.90 -56.30 5.47
CA ALA A 225 -0.75 -57.69 5.91
C ALA A 225 -2.02 -58.26 6.58
N LEU A 226 -2.91 -57.40 7.09
CA LEU A 226 -4.18 -57.82 7.71
C LEU A 226 -5.26 -58.14 6.66
N ILE A 227 -5.09 -57.65 5.43
CA ILE A 227 -6.04 -57.88 4.33
C ILE A 227 -6.09 -59.38 4.03
N ARG A 228 -7.30 -59.93 3.98
CA ARG A 228 -7.54 -61.36 3.73
C ARG A 228 -7.82 -61.60 2.26
N SER A 229 -7.61 -62.83 1.80
CA SER A 229 -7.93 -63.23 0.41
C SER A 229 -9.41 -63.12 0.07
N ALA A 230 -10.29 -63.06 1.08
CA ALA A 230 -11.73 -62.89 0.90
C ALA A 230 -12.17 -61.42 0.73
N SER A 231 -11.33 -60.45 1.09
CA SER A 231 -11.65 -59.00 1.11
C SER A 231 -10.71 -58.22 0.19
N LEU A 232 -10.76 -58.52 -1.12
CA LEU A 232 -9.89 -57.90 -2.14
C LEU A 232 -10.24 -56.43 -2.44
N ASP A 233 -11.41 -55.98 -2.00
CA ASP A 233 -11.96 -54.63 -2.11
C ASP A 233 -11.50 -53.70 -0.98
N GLU A 234 -10.81 -54.24 0.03
CA GLU A 234 -10.26 -53.44 1.13
C GLU A 234 -9.14 -52.50 0.61
N PRO A 235 -9.17 -51.20 0.96
CA PRO A 235 -8.23 -50.23 0.43
C PRO A 235 -6.80 -50.50 0.93
N LEU A 236 -5.85 -50.53 -0.01
CA LEU A 236 -4.43 -50.62 0.28
C LEU A 236 -3.89 -49.30 0.83
N HIS A 237 -3.07 -49.38 1.87
CA HIS A 237 -2.33 -48.23 2.34
C HIS A 237 -1.10 -48.01 1.44
N PRO A 238 -0.95 -46.81 0.84
CA PRO A 238 0.14 -46.52 -0.07
C PRO A 238 1.49 -46.50 0.63
N LEU A 239 2.49 -47.12 0.02
CA LEU A 239 3.87 -47.01 0.48
C LEU A 239 4.49 -45.75 -0.11
N LEU A 240 5.36 -45.10 0.65
CA LEU A 240 6.15 -43.97 0.18
C LEU A 240 7.38 -44.50 -0.56
N ARG A 241 7.68 -43.90 -1.71
CA ARG A 241 8.81 -44.29 -2.56
C ARG A 241 10.14 -44.05 -1.86
N PRO A 242 11.19 -44.84 -2.17
CA PRO A 242 12.55 -44.53 -1.76
C PRO A 242 12.91 -43.10 -2.17
N LEU A 243 13.72 -42.43 -1.35
CA LEU A 243 14.27 -41.13 -1.72
C LEU A 243 15.22 -41.41 -2.88
N GLU A 244 14.87 -40.91 -4.07
CA GLU A 244 15.79 -40.98 -5.19
C GLU A 244 17.09 -40.31 -4.75
N GLN A 245 18.20 -41.05 -4.82
CA GLN A 245 19.52 -40.45 -4.70
C GLN A 245 19.69 -39.60 -5.95
N VAL A 246 19.15 -38.37 -5.90
CA VAL A 246 19.34 -37.39 -6.97
C VAL A 246 20.84 -37.20 -7.07
N GLN A 247 21.47 -37.78 -8.09
CA GLN A 247 22.90 -37.67 -8.38
C GLN A 247 23.28 -36.25 -8.87
N GLY A 248 22.48 -35.25 -8.52
CA GLY A 248 22.64 -33.85 -8.90
C GLY A 248 22.63 -32.98 -7.66
N SER A 249 23.39 -31.89 -7.72
CA SER A 249 23.61 -30.89 -6.66
C SER A 249 22.37 -30.05 -6.32
N ARG A 250 21.18 -30.66 -6.24
CA ARG A 250 20.00 -29.96 -5.72
C ARG A 250 20.20 -29.73 -4.22
N PRO A 251 20.09 -28.48 -3.75
CA PRO A 251 20.34 -28.16 -2.36
C PRO A 251 19.24 -28.75 -1.47
N ALA A 252 19.64 -29.31 -0.32
CA ALA A 252 18.76 -30.15 0.50
C ALA A 252 17.61 -29.40 1.21
N TYR A 253 17.53 -28.07 1.07
CA TYR A 253 16.41 -27.29 1.61
C TYR A 253 15.11 -27.46 0.81
N ASP A 254 15.17 -28.10 -0.36
CA ASP A 254 14.01 -28.40 -1.22
C ASP A 254 13.84 -29.92 -1.41
N LEU A 255 14.03 -30.68 -0.32
CA LEU A 255 13.68 -32.10 -0.30
C LEU A 255 12.15 -32.21 -0.33
N GLU A 256 11.61 -32.46 -1.52
CA GLU A 256 10.20 -32.77 -1.71
C GLU A 256 9.82 -33.93 -0.77
N PRO A 257 8.70 -33.84 -0.03
CA PRO A 257 8.29 -34.90 0.86
C PRO A 257 8.12 -36.21 0.08
N PRO A 258 8.53 -37.35 0.65
CA PRO A 258 8.43 -38.63 -0.02
C PRO A 258 6.96 -38.89 -0.37
N THR A 259 6.67 -38.94 -1.67
CA THR A 259 5.32 -39.10 -2.20
C THR A 259 5.15 -40.53 -2.72
N ALA A 260 3.97 -41.10 -2.53
CA ALA A 260 3.60 -42.39 -3.10
C ALA A 260 3.68 -42.38 -4.63
N SER A 261 3.82 -43.56 -5.24
CA SER A 261 3.73 -43.68 -6.70
C SER A 261 2.35 -43.23 -7.18
N ARG A 262 2.30 -42.51 -8.31
CA ARG A 262 1.03 -42.12 -8.95
C ARG A 262 0.23 -43.33 -9.45
N SER A 263 0.94 -44.42 -9.74
CA SER A 263 0.37 -45.68 -10.23
C SER A 263 0.07 -46.66 -9.10
N PHE A 264 0.08 -46.21 -7.83
CA PHE A 264 -0.24 -47.09 -6.70
C PHE A 264 -1.73 -47.48 -6.74
N PRO A 265 -2.06 -48.79 -6.74
CA PRO A 265 -3.44 -49.26 -6.83
C PRO A 265 -4.22 -48.95 -5.55
N ARG A 266 -5.52 -48.66 -5.70
CA ARG A 266 -6.39 -48.40 -4.55
C ARG A 266 -6.65 -49.66 -3.71
N ASP A 267 -6.75 -50.81 -4.36
CA ASP A 267 -7.08 -52.10 -3.76
C ASP A 267 -6.35 -53.24 -4.51
N ILE A 268 -6.43 -54.46 -3.96
CA ILE A 268 -5.75 -55.63 -4.54
C ILE A 268 -6.40 -56.04 -5.87
N GLU A 269 -7.72 -55.86 -5.99
CA GLU A 269 -8.44 -56.16 -7.22
C GLU A 269 -7.97 -55.30 -8.41
N MET A 270 -7.76 -53.99 -8.20
CA MET A 270 -7.18 -53.08 -9.18
C MET A 270 -5.75 -53.48 -9.54
N LEU A 271 -4.94 -53.91 -8.57
CA LEU A 271 -3.59 -54.43 -8.85
C LEU A 271 -3.65 -55.67 -9.75
N ILE A 272 -4.54 -56.63 -9.45
CA ILE A 272 -4.74 -57.86 -10.23
C ILE A 272 -5.32 -57.56 -11.62
N LYS A 273 -6.05 -56.46 -11.81
CA LYS A 273 -6.57 -56.02 -13.11
C LYS A 273 -5.60 -55.13 -13.89
N SER A 274 -4.56 -54.61 -13.25
CA SER A 274 -3.64 -53.64 -13.86
C SER A 274 -2.84 -54.27 -15.00
N PRO A 275 -2.61 -53.54 -16.12
CA PRO A 275 -1.81 -54.07 -17.22
C PRO A 275 -0.36 -54.27 -16.79
N HIS A 276 0.34 -55.23 -17.41
CA HIS A 276 1.72 -55.60 -17.03
C HIS A 276 2.68 -54.40 -17.01
N ASN A 277 2.50 -53.45 -17.92
CA ASN A 277 3.32 -52.24 -18.01
C ASN A 277 3.24 -51.37 -16.74
N VAL A 278 2.04 -51.25 -16.15
CA VAL A 278 1.82 -50.46 -14.92
C VAL A 278 2.46 -51.16 -13.73
N VAL A 279 2.37 -52.49 -13.65
CA VAL A 279 3.04 -53.26 -12.58
C VAL A 279 4.56 -53.12 -12.69
N LYS A 280 5.13 -53.14 -13.90
CA LYS A 280 6.57 -52.90 -14.11
C LYS A 280 7.01 -51.50 -13.72
N GLU A 281 6.19 -50.49 -14.04
CA GLU A 281 6.43 -49.11 -13.59
C GLU A 281 6.41 -49.03 -12.06
N LEU A 282 5.44 -49.68 -11.42
CA LEU A 282 5.33 -49.74 -9.96
C LEU A 282 6.56 -50.40 -9.33
N LEU A 283 6.99 -51.55 -9.85
CA LEU A 283 8.22 -52.21 -9.39
C LEU A 283 9.44 -51.30 -9.55
N ARG A 284 9.50 -50.51 -10.63
CA ARG A 284 10.59 -49.55 -10.87
C ARG A 284 10.58 -48.41 -9.85
N ASP A 285 9.40 -47.82 -9.61
CA ASP A 285 9.20 -46.73 -8.66
C ASP A 285 9.62 -47.09 -7.23
N TYR A 286 9.48 -48.36 -6.85
CA TYR A 286 9.90 -48.87 -5.54
C TYR A 286 11.29 -49.53 -5.54
N GLY A 287 12.01 -49.52 -6.67
CA GLY A 287 13.34 -50.11 -6.78
C GLY A 287 13.38 -51.64 -6.64
N LEU A 288 12.28 -52.32 -6.96
CA LEU A 288 12.15 -53.79 -6.92
C LEU A 288 12.54 -54.47 -8.24
N VAL A 289 12.75 -53.68 -9.29
CA VAL A 289 13.34 -54.15 -10.54
C VAL A 289 14.80 -54.42 -10.27
N GLU A 290 15.17 -55.70 -10.23
CA GLU A 290 16.58 -56.07 -10.15
C GLU A 290 17.30 -55.56 -11.40
N PRO A 291 18.46 -54.89 -11.25
CA PRO A 291 19.29 -54.58 -12.40
C PRO A 291 19.67 -55.92 -13.02
N THR A 292 19.19 -56.20 -14.23
CA THR A 292 19.38 -57.47 -14.94
C THR A 292 20.88 -57.79 -15.02
N LYS A 293 21.37 -58.68 -14.15
CA LYS A 293 22.83 -58.84 -13.94
C LYS A 293 23.54 -59.63 -15.03
N ARG A 294 22.86 -60.15 -16.05
CA ARG A 294 23.53 -60.94 -17.11
C ARG A 294 22.99 -60.63 -18.50
N LYS A 295 23.90 -60.20 -19.36
CA LYS A 295 23.72 -59.91 -20.78
C LYS A 295 23.38 -61.23 -21.51
N GLY A 296 22.10 -61.57 -21.61
CA GLY A 296 21.64 -62.76 -22.35
C GLY A 296 20.41 -63.47 -21.80
N GLU A 297 19.96 -63.15 -20.58
CA GLU A 297 18.75 -63.75 -20.02
C GLU A 297 17.58 -62.77 -20.19
N THR A 298 16.60 -63.11 -21.02
CA THR A 298 15.34 -62.37 -21.15
C THR A 298 14.54 -62.50 -19.85
N GLN A 299 14.94 -61.73 -18.83
CA GLN A 299 14.26 -61.62 -17.54
C GLN A 299 12.97 -60.80 -17.68
N HIS A 300 12.01 -61.34 -18.42
CA HIS A 300 10.63 -60.93 -18.25
C HIS A 300 9.97 -62.03 -17.44
N GLY A 301 10.00 -61.84 -16.11
CA GLY A 301 9.12 -62.60 -15.22
C GLY A 301 7.69 -62.50 -15.72
N SER A 302 6.92 -63.55 -15.47
CA SER A 302 5.50 -63.52 -15.77
C SER A 302 4.84 -62.33 -15.06
N ARG A 303 3.74 -61.83 -15.61
CA ARG A 303 3.00 -60.74 -14.99
C ARG A 303 2.60 -61.08 -13.56
N GLU A 304 2.25 -62.34 -13.33
CA GLU A 304 1.86 -62.91 -12.05
C GLU A 304 3.03 -62.90 -11.06
N GLU A 305 4.25 -63.22 -11.50
CA GLU A 305 5.47 -63.10 -10.68
C GLU A 305 5.75 -61.65 -10.26
N ASP A 306 5.60 -60.69 -11.19
CA ASP A 306 5.79 -59.27 -10.91
C ASP A 306 4.75 -58.76 -9.89
N ILE A 307 3.48 -59.19 -10.03
CA ILE A 307 2.42 -58.86 -9.07
C ILE A 307 2.72 -59.51 -7.71
N ASN A 308 3.08 -60.79 -7.67
CA ASN A 308 3.40 -61.49 -6.43
C ASN A 308 4.61 -60.87 -5.70
N ARG A 309 5.63 -60.44 -6.46
CA ARG A 309 6.78 -59.70 -5.94
C ARG A 309 6.34 -58.39 -5.30
N PHE A 310 5.46 -57.64 -5.97
CA PHE A 310 4.93 -56.39 -5.42
C PHE A 310 4.03 -56.62 -4.19
N MET A 311 3.14 -57.61 -4.22
CA MET A 311 2.25 -57.99 -3.11
C MET A 311 3.05 -58.37 -1.86
N SER A 312 4.11 -59.17 -2.04
CA SER A 312 5.05 -59.51 -0.98
C SER A 312 5.75 -58.26 -0.41
N PHE A 313 6.19 -57.34 -1.28
CA PHE A 313 6.85 -56.10 -0.85
C PHE A 313 5.93 -55.20 -0.01
N ILE A 314 4.66 -55.04 -0.39
CA ILE A 314 3.68 -54.24 0.35
C ILE A 314 3.13 -54.96 1.60
N GLY A 315 3.55 -56.19 1.86
CA GLY A 315 3.22 -56.95 3.08
C GLY A 315 2.01 -57.85 2.98
N VAL A 316 1.41 -58.05 1.81
CA VAL A 316 0.24 -58.91 1.65
C VAL A 316 0.64 -60.39 1.80
N GLY A 317 -0.02 -61.11 2.70
CA GLY A 317 0.36 -62.47 3.13
C GLY A 317 -0.12 -63.62 2.24
N PHE A 318 -0.56 -63.35 1.01
CA PHE A 318 -1.02 -64.36 0.06
C PHE A 318 -0.50 -64.07 -1.35
N GLN A 319 -0.46 -65.09 -2.19
CA GLN A 319 0.07 -65.03 -3.54
C GLN A 319 -0.96 -65.50 -4.56
N LEU A 320 -0.86 -64.97 -5.77
CA LEU A 320 -1.57 -65.43 -6.95
C LEU A 320 -0.90 -66.70 -7.47
N VAL A 321 -1.66 -67.77 -7.59
CA VAL A 321 -1.17 -68.99 -8.23
C VAL A 321 -1.42 -68.85 -9.74
N PRO A 322 -0.39 -69.01 -10.60
CA PRO A 322 -0.60 -69.03 -12.04
C PRO A 322 -1.61 -70.14 -12.37
N SER A 323 -2.73 -69.79 -12.99
CA SER A 323 -3.58 -70.80 -13.60
C SER A 323 -2.78 -71.39 -14.75
N SER A 324 -2.31 -72.63 -14.60
CA SER A 324 -1.71 -73.35 -15.71
C SER A 324 -2.72 -73.32 -16.87
N PRO A 325 -2.28 -73.03 -18.11
CA PRO A 325 -3.19 -73.06 -19.24
C PRO A 325 -3.76 -74.48 -19.31
N THR A 326 -5.05 -74.62 -19.01
CA THR A 326 -5.75 -75.91 -19.06
C THR A 326 -5.55 -76.50 -20.44
N GLN A 327 -4.65 -77.47 -20.55
CA GLN A 327 -4.40 -78.25 -21.77
C GLN A 327 -5.65 -79.10 -22.04
N GLY A 328 -6.67 -78.52 -22.65
CA GLY A 328 -7.91 -79.26 -22.93
C GLY A 328 -9.09 -78.39 -23.33
N GLY A 329 -9.00 -77.71 -24.48
CA GLY A 329 -10.11 -77.41 -25.40
C GLY A 329 -11.38 -76.66 -24.93
N GLN A 330 -11.57 -76.38 -23.64
CA GLN A 330 -12.77 -75.76 -23.11
C GLN A 330 -12.42 -74.41 -22.47
N TRP A 331 -12.70 -73.33 -23.19
CA TRP A 331 -12.55 -71.95 -22.73
C TRP A 331 -13.57 -71.62 -21.65
N GLN A 332 -13.30 -72.01 -20.41
CA GLN A 332 -13.96 -71.42 -19.25
C GLN A 332 -13.04 -70.37 -18.64
N PRO A 333 -13.49 -69.11 -18.47
CA PRO A 333 -12.74 -68.09 -17.76
C PRO A 333 -12.65 -68.50 -16.28
N GLN A 334 -11.55 -69.15 -15.90
CA GLN A 334 -11.30 -69.48 -14.50
C GLN A 334 -10.76 -68.25 -13.78
N SER A 335 -11.41 -67.88 -12.67
CA SER A 335 -10.90 -66.85 -11.78
C SER A 335 -9.59 -67.33 -11.12
N PRO A 336 -8.57 -66.47 -11.01
CA PRO A 336 -7.29 -66.84 -10.39
C PRO A 336 -7.50 -67.29 -8.93
N LEU A 337 -6.85 -68.39 -8.54
CA LEU A 337 -6.90 -68.91 -7.17
C LEU A 337 -5.86 -68.19 -6.29
N LEU A 338 -6.31 -67.70 -5.14
CA LEU A 338 -5.48 -67.05 -4.13
C LEU A 338 -5.10 -68.04 -3.04
N THR A 339 -3.80 -68.27 -2.84
CA THR A 339 -3.31 -69.18 -1.80
C THR A 339 -2.55 -68.41 -0.73
N ARG A 340 -2.84 -68.67 0.54
CA ARG A 340 -2.13 -68.09 1.67
C ARG A 340 -0.76 -68.73 1.79
N VAL A 341 0.29 -67.90 1.88
CA VAL A 341 1.65 -68.39 2.11
C VAL A 341 1.82 -68.64 3.61
N GLN A 342 1.99 -69.90 4.00
CA GLN A 342 2.45 -70.22 5.35
C GLN A 342 3.97 -70.10 5.40
N TYR A 343 4.46 -69.05 6.04
CA TYR A 343 5.89 -68.96 6.37
C TYR A 343 6.18 -69.91 7.53
N PRO A 344 7.22 -70.76 7.44
CA PRO A 344 7.70 -71.50 8.60
C PRO A 344 8.15 -70.50 9.67
N GLN A 345 7.63 -70.65 10.89
CA GLN A 345 7.94 -69.80 12.04
C GLN A 345 9.37 -70.02 12.55
#